data_AF-A0A2V4UGY2-F1
#
_entry.id   AF-A0A2V4UGY2-F1
#
_cell.length_a   1.000
_cell.length_b   1.000
_cell.length_c   1.000
_cell.angle_alpha   90.00
_cell.angle_beta   90.00
_cell.angle_gamma   90.00
#
_symmetry.space_group_name_H-M   'P 1'
#
loop_
_entity.id
_entity.type
_entity.pdbx_description
1 polymer ?
#
loop_
_entity_poly.entity_id
_entity_poly.type
_entity_poly.pdbx_seq_one_letter_code
_entity_poly.pdbx_strand_id
1 'polypeptide(L)'
;MPSVAKPDSLDAKDINDENSNGSLPRTKLYERLKQREHSWWQSRQQLINRKERKMFWYGENSLMMWFLWQLVSYVIVAMLLMLLSKLLDIMLPLWQYVALFTLQTIIFVVMLAAKGQMANTLQRKIDKDELLREEAMNEMIILAEDSLYPDVHAHAPLSLREMYEYFDKSFHLASLHCLLKREVDAGRLILTQKHIEAEILPPDLADDELNEHASEMIYKSTL
;
A
#
# COMPACT_ATOMS: atom_id res chain seq x y z
N MET A 1 -22.66 -25.32 26.02
CA MET A 1 -23.07 -24.33 24.99
C MET A 1 -22.62 -22.95 25.47
N PRO A 2 -22.13 -22.01 24.62
CA PRO A 2 -22.42 -21.78 23.20
C PRO A 2 -21.23 -22.13 22.27
N SER A 3 -21.48 -22.76 21.12
CA SER A 3 -21.76 -22.18 19.78
C SER A 3 -20.55 -21.57 19.11
N VAL A 4 -19.82 -22.45 18.41
CA VAL A 4 -18.81 -22.15 17.38
C VAL A 4 -19.55 -21.61 16.15
N ALA A 5 -19.24 -20.38 15.76
CA ALA A 5 -19.71 -19.79 14.51
C ALA A 5 -19.06 -20.53 13.33
N LYS A 6 -19.90 -21.13 12.49
CA LYS A 6 -19.54 -21.66 11.16
C LYS A 6 -19.13 -20.49 10.26
N PRO A 7 -18.12 -20.65 9.39
CA PRO A 7 -17.90 -19.71 8.30
C PRO A 7 -18.99 -19.92 7.25
N ASP A 8 -19.69 -18.84 6.89
CA ASP A 8 -20.53 -18.77 5.69
C ASP A 8 -19.65 -19.01 4.47
N SER A 9 -19.64 -20.27 4.03
CA SER A 9 -19.32 -20.63 2.66
C SER A 9 -20.40 -20.01 1.78
N LEU A 10 -20.12 -18.82 1.26
CA LEU A 10 -20.78 -18.29 0.07
C LEU A 10 -20.64 -19.35 -1.02
N ASP A 11 -21.72 -20.12 -1.16
CA ASP A 11 -21.86 -21.26 -2.04
C ASP A 11 -21.58 -20.81 -3.47
N ALA A 12 -20.68 -21.52 -4.14
CA ALA A 12 -20.37 -21.38 -5.57
C ALA A 12 -21.57 -21.72 -6.49
N LYS A 13 -22.79 -21.72 -5.95
CA LYS A 13 -24.04 -22.07 -6.60
C LYS A 13 -24.86 -20.86 -7.05
N ASP A 14 -24.59 -19.67 -6.49
CA ASP A 14 -25.20 -18.40 -6.96
C ASP A 14 -24.49 -17.81 -8.20
N ILE A 15 -23.39 -18.42 -8.66
CA ILE A 15 -22.65 -17.97 -9.84
C ILE A 15 -23.29 -18.49 -11.15
N ASN A 16 -24.17 -19.50 -11.08
CA ASN A 16 -24.63 -20.21 -12.27
C ASN A 16 -26.00 -19.76 -12.82
N ASP A 17 -26.72 -18.86 -12.13
CA ASP A 17 -28.05 -18.39 -12.56
C ASP A 17 -28.05 -17.03 -13.29
N GLU A 18 -26.92 -16.30 -13.35
CA GLU A 18 -26.78 -15.09 -14.19
C GLU A 18 -26.31 -15.39 -15.63
N ASN A 19 -26.33 -16.65 -16.06
CA ASN A 19 -25.92 -17.05 -17.41
C ASN A 19 -27.09 -17.05 -18.43
N SER A 20 -27.95 -16.04 -18.36
CA SER A 20 -29.06 -15.84 -19.29
C SER A 20 -29.21 -14.36 -19.64
N ASN A 21 -28.91 -14.06 -20.91
CA ASN A 21 -28.98 -12.79 -21.62
C ASN A 21 -27.78 -11.84 -21.51
N GLY A 22 -27.11 -11.71 -22.66
CA GLY A 22 -25.95 -10.86 -22.88
C GLY A 22 -26.18 -9.39 -22.55
N SER A 23 -25.10 -8.75 -22.12
CA SER A 23 -25.01 -7.42 -21.51
C SER A 23 -25.61 -7.36 -20.10
N LEU A 24 -24.75 -7.47 -19.08
CA LEU A 24 -25.05 -6.82 -17.81
C LEU A 24 -25.42 -5.36 -18.12
N PRO A 25 -26.53 -4.83 -17.59
CA PRO A 25 -26.88 -3.43 -17.83
C PRO A 25 -25.71 -2.56 -17.38
N ARG A 26 -25.28 -1.62 -18.25
CA ARG A 26 -24.07 -0.80 -18.06
C ARG A 26 -23.98 -0.18 -16.66
N THR A 27 -25.11 0.19 -16.07
CA THR A 27 -25.20 0.69 -14.69
C THR A 27 -24.66 -0.28 -13.64
N LYS A 28 -24.93 -1.59 -13.78
CA LYS A 28 -24.38 -2.63 -12.89
C LYS A 28 -22.87 -2.82 -13.09
N LEU A 29 -22.36 -2.66 -14.31
CA LEU A 29 -20.91 -2.70 -14.57
C LEU A 29 -20.20 -1.52 -13.92
N TYR A 30 -20.78 -0.32 -14.01
CA TYR A 30 -20.27 0.87 -13.33
C TYR A 30 -20.30 0.74 -11.81
N GLU A 31 -21.36 0.17 -11.22
CA GLU A 31 -21.40 -0.12 -9.78
C GLU A 31 -20.31 -1.12 -9.35
N ARG A 32 -20.10 -2.20 -10.12
CA ARG A 32 -19.02 -3.16 -9.86
C ARG A 32 -17.64 -2.51 -10.01
N LEU A 33 -17.44 -1.68 -11.04
CA LEU A 33 -16.20 -0.93 -11.24
C LEU A 33 -15.94 -0.01 -10.05
N LYS A 34 -16.96 0.70 -9.56
CA LYS A 34 -16.86 1.59 -8.40
C LYS A 34 -16.52 0.82 -7.10
N GLN A 35 -17.14 -0.32 -6.87
CA GLN A 35 -16.83 -1.14 -5.70
C GLN A 35 -15.37 -1.65 -5.73
N ARG A 36 -14.89 -2.05 -6.91
CA ARG A 36 -13.50 -2.50 -7.10
C ARG A 36 -12.51 -1.36 -6.98
N GLU A 37 -12.86 -0.19 -7.50
CA GLU A 37 -12.07 1.03 -7.37
C GLU A 37 -11.87 1.43 -5.90
N HIS A 38 -12.93 1.36 -5.09
CA HIS A 38 -12.82 1.63 -3.65
C HIS A 38 -11.91 0.63 -2.94
N SER A 39 -11.99 -0.65 -3.31
CA SER A 39 -11.12 -1.70 -2.76
C SER A 39 -9.65 -1.49 -3.16
N TRP A 40 -9.40 -1.12 -4.41
CA TRP A 40 -8.07 -0.77 -4.91
C TRP A 40 -7.50 0.46 -4.17
N TRP A 41 -8.32 1.49 -3.98
CA TRP A 41 -7.95 2.72 -3.27
C TRP A 41 -7.55 2.46 -1.82
N GLN A 42 -8.38 1.70 -1.09
CA GLN A 42 -8.07 1.31 0.29
C GLN A 42 -6.79 0.48 0.38
N SER A 43 -6.59 -0.45 -0.57
CA SER A 43 -5.39 -1.28 -0.63
C SER A 43 -4.14 -0.44 -0.89
N ARG A 44 -4.23 0.56 -1.78
CA ARG A 44 -3.15 1.52 -2.06
C ARG A 44 -2.77 2.33 -0.81
N GLN A 45 -3.76 2.87 -0.09
CA GLN A 45 -3.53 3.59 1.17
C GLN A 45 -2.83 2.72 2.21
N GLN A 46 -3.29 1.47 2.40
CA GLN A 46 -2.67 0.54 3.34
C GLN A 46 -1.24 0.19 2.96
N LEU A 47 -0.96 0.00 1.67
CA LEU A 47 0.35 -0.34 1.15
C LEU A 47 1.35 0.81 1.36
N ILE A 48 0.95 2.05 1.11
CA ILE A 48 1.78 3.24 1.33
C ILE A 48 2.12 3.39 2.81
N ASN A 49 1.12 3.30 3.69
CA ASN A 49 1.32 3.37 5.13
C ASN A 49 2.24 2.22 5.65
N ARG A 50 2.14 1.02 5.08
CA ARG A 50 3.05 -0.10 5.41
C ARG A 50 4.46 0.15 4.88
N LYS A 51 4.63 0.70 3.67
CA LYS A 51 5.94 1.07 3.10
C LYS A 51 6.60 2.18 3.93
N GLU A 52 5.86 3.20 4.35
CA GLU A 52 6.34 4.27 5.25
C GLU A 52 6.79 3.71 6.61
N ARG A 53 5.96 2.86 7.23
CA ARG A 53 6.33 2.18 8.49
C ARG A 53 7.57 1.33 8.33
N LYS A 54 7.74 0.64 7.19
CA LYS A 54 8.96 -0.10 6.89
C LYS A 54 10.16 0.85 6.79
N MET A 55 10.05 1.95 6.06
CA MET A 55 11.13 2.92 5.89
C MET A 55 11.55 3.55 7.22
N PHE A 56 10.58 3.90 8.07
CA PHE A 56 10.84 4.51 9.38
C PHE A 56 11.45 3.52 10.39
N TRP A 57 10.85 2.32 10.53
CA TRP A 57 11.24 1.36 11.58
C TRP A 57 12.32 0.37 11.16
N TYR A 58 12.52 0.18 9.86
CA TYR A 58 13.38 -0.86 9.30
C TYR A 58 14.24 -0.39 8.12
N GLY A 59 14.21 0.91 7.79
CA GLY A 59 15.13 1.49 6.80
C GLY A 59 16.58 1.55 7.29
N GLU A 60 17.50 1.94 6.42
CA GLU A 60 18.94 2.00 6.71
C GLU A 60 19.27 2.90 7.92
N ASN A 61 18.56 4.03 8.05
CA ASN A 61 18.68 4.92 9.21
C ASN A 61 18.29 4.25 10.54
N SER A 62 17.48 3.19 10.49
CA SER A 62 17.01 2.47 11.67
C SER A 62 18.08 1.58 12.30
N LEU A 63 19.06 1.10 11.52
CA LEU A 63 20.19 0.35 12.07
C LEU A 63 21.09 1.25 12.90
N MET A 64 21.38 2.45 12.40
CA MET A 64 22.23 3.42 13.09
C MET A 64 21.58 3.90 14.39
N MET A 65 20.27 4.17 14.37
CA MET A 65 19.48 4.45 15.57
C MET A 65 19.55 3.29 16.58
N TRP A 66 19.52 2.04 16.10
CA TRP A 66 19.54 0.86 16.96
C TRP A 66 20.90 0.67 17.65
N PHE A 67 22.02 0.91 16.96
CA PHE A 67 23.36 0.96 17.57
C PHE A 67 23.47 2.08 18.62
N LEU A 68 22.83 3.22 18.38
CA LEU A 68 22.78 4.33 19.32
C LEU A 68 22.04 3.94 20.60
N TRP A 69 20.90 3.25 20.47
CA TRP A 69 20.17 2.65 21.61
C TRP A 69 21.00 1.63 22.38
N GLN A 70 21.80 0.82 21.69
CA GLN A 70 22.72 -0.12 22.34
C GLN A 70 23.79 0.62 23.17
N LEU A 71 24.38 1.70 22.62
CA LEU A 71 25.36 2.52 23.33
C LEU A 71 24.75 3.17 24.58
N VAL A 72 23.58 3.79 24.45
CA VAL A 72 22.85 4.38 25.58
C VAL A 72 22.53 3.32 26.64
N SER A 73 22.12 2.11 26.22
CA SER A 73 21.85 1.00 27.13
C SER A 73 23.09 0.58 27.91
N TYR A 74 24.27 0.50 27.30
CA TYR A 74 25.52 0.21 28.01
C TYR A 74 25.83 1.27 29.07
N VAL A 75 25.63 2.56 28.76
CA VAL A 75 25.84 3.65 29.72
C VAL A 75 24.92 3.53 30.93
N ILE A 76 23.63 3.22 30.70
CA ILE A 76 22.64 3.04 31.78
C ILE A 76 23.02 1.85 32.66
N VAL A 77 23.38 0.71 32.06
CA VAL A 77 23.80 -0.49 32.80
C VAL A 77 25.07 -0.22 33.62
N ALA A 78 26.04 0.49 33.07
CA ALA A 78 27.25 0.89 33.78
C ALA A 78 26.94 1.83 34.97
N MET A 79 26.05 2.81 34.79
CA MET A 79 25.60 3.69 35.88
C MET A 79 24.90 2.92 36.99
N LEU A 80 24.00 1.99 36.65
CA LEU A 80 23.31 1.14 37.61
C LEU A 80 24.30 0.25 38.38
N LEU A 81 25.28 -0.33 37.69
CA LEU A 81 26.33 -1.13 38.31
C LEU A 81 27.19 -0.32 39.28
N MET A 82 27.60 0.90 38.90
CA MET A 82 28.32 1.81 39.80
C MET A 82 27.49 2.19 41.02
N LEU A 83 26.18 2.42 40.84
CA LEU A 83 25.29 2.79 41.92
C LEU A 83 25.07 1.62 42.89
N LEU A 84 24.86 0.40 42.37
CA LEU A 84 24.77 -0.81 43.18
C LEU A 84 26.06 -1.12 43.91
N SER A 85 27.22 -0.98 43.26
CA SER A 85 28.52 -1.23 43.91
C SER A 85 28.75 -0.28 45.07
N LYS A 86 28.36 1.00 44.91
CA LYS A 86 28.44 2.00 45.99
C LYS A 86 27.45 1.74 47.13
N LEU A 87 26.26 1.20 46.83
CA LEU A 87 25.20 1.00 47.81
C LEU A 87 25.39 -0.28 48.63
N LEU A 88 25.96 -1.32 48.01
CA LEU A 88 26.20 -2.62 48.63
C LEU A 88 27.63 -2.78 49.17
N ASP A 89 28.52 -1.82 48.89
CA ASP A 89 29.96 -1.86 49.19
C ASP A 89 30.67 -3.12 48.63
N ILE A 90 30.17 -3.61 47.48
CA ILE A 90 30.67 -4.81 46.81
C ILE A 90 31.63 -4.37 45.69
N MET A 91 32.89 -4.79 45.76
CA MET A 91 33.80 -4.75 44.62
C MET A 91 33.56 -5.98 43.74
N LEU A 92 32.87 -5.81 42.61
CA LEU A 92 32.76 -6.88 41.62
C LEU A 92 34.14 -7.10 40.95
N PRO A 93 34.61 -8.35 40.81
CA PRO A 93 35.79 -8.65 40.02
C PRO A 93 35.56 -8.33 38.54
N LEU A 94 36.63 -7.91 37.85
CA LEU A 94 36.61 -7.47 36.46
C LEU A 94 35.95 -8.48 35.50
N TRP A 95 36.12 -9.78 35.77
CA TRP A 95 35.48 -10.87 35.03
C TRP A 95 33.95 -10.85 35.07
N GLN A 96 33.33 -10.44 36.18
CA GLN A 96 31.87 -10.36 36.27
C GLN A 96 31.30 -9.21 35.44
N TYR A 97 32.02 -8.08 35.35
CA TYR A 97 31.67 -6.99 34.43
C TYR A 97 31.74 -7.45 32.97
N VAL A 98 32.83 -8.13 32.59
CA VAL A 98 32.97 -8.69 31.23
C VAL A 98 31.83 -9.65 30.94
N ALA A 99 31.48 -10.54 31.88
CA ALA A 99 30.35 -11.47 31.72
C ALA A 99 29.02 -10.73 31.52
N LEU A 100 28.72 -9.70 32.32
CA LEU A 100 27.50 -8.90 32.18
C LEU A 100 27.42 -8.18 30.83
N PHE A 101 28.50 -7.55 30.40
CA PHE A 101 28.55 -6.88 29.10
C PHE A 101 28.39 -7.88 27.95
N THR A 102 29.02 -9.06 28.02
CA THR A 102 28.83 -10.10 27.01
C THR A 102 27.40 -10.62 26.97
N LEU A 103 26.76 -10.83 28.12
CA LEU A 103 25.36 -11.24 28.20
C LEU A 103 24.43 -10.18 27.58
N GLN A 104 24.67 -8.89 27.89
CA GLN A 104 23.93 -7.79 27.30
C GLN A 104 24.09 -7.76 25.77
N THR A 105 25.31 -7.93 25.26
CA THR A 105 25.57 -7.99 23.80
C THR A 105 24.81 -9.14 23.16
N ILE A 106 24.78 -10.32 23.78
CA ILE A 106 24.03 -11.48 23.28
C ILE A 106 22.53 -11.16 23.20
N ILE A 107 21.95 -10.56 24.24
CA ILE A 107 20.55 -10.15 24.24
C ILE A 107 20.26 -9.17 23.10
N PHE A 108 21.14 -8.18 22.90
CA PHE A 108 21.03 -7.24 21.81
C PHE A 108 21.08 -7.97 20.44
N VAL A 109 22.05 -8.84 20.20
CA VAL A 109 22.15 -9.60 18.94
C VAL A 109 20.87 -10.41 18.67
N VAL A 110 20.29 -11.06 19.69
CA VAL A 110 19.02 -11.78 19.55
C VAL A 110 17.87 -10.84 19.19
N MET A 111 17.76 -9.68 19.84
CA MET A 111 16.74 -8.66 19.49
C MET A 111 16.93 -8.11 18.08
N LEU A 112 18.17 -7.90 17.64
CA LEU A 112 18.48 -7.45 16.27
C LEU A 112 18.03 -8.49 15.24
N ALA A 113 18.31 -9.77 15.50
CA ALA A 113 17.86 -10.87 14.65
C ALA A 113 16.32 -10.95 14.59
N ALA A 114 15.65 -10.81 15.74
CA ALA A 114 14.18 -10.75 15.80
C ALA A 114 13.61 -9.55 15.03
N LYS A 115 14.25 -8.38 15.13
CA LYS A 115 13.90 -7.20 14.32
C LYS A 115 14.03 -7.49 12.82
N GLY A 116 15.11 -8.17 12.40
CA GLY A 116 15.29 -8.60 11.01
C GLY A 116 14.20 -9.54 10.53
N GLN A 117 13.78 -10.51 11.36
CA GLN A 117 12.66 -11.39 11.03
C GLN A 117 11.32 -10.63 10.91
N MET A 118 11.08 -9.65 11.80
CA MET A 118 9.90 -8.79 11.70
C MET A 118 9.92 -7.93 10.42
N ALA A 119 11.08 -7.41 10.04
CA ALA A 119 11.27 -6.67 8.78
C ALA A 119 10.92 -7.55 7.56
N ASN A 120 11.41 -8.78 7.53
CA ASN A 120 11.12 -9.73 6.46
C ASN A 120 9.64 -10.12 6.41
N THR A 121 9.02 -10.31 7.57
CA THR A 121 7.58 -10.60 7.65
C THR A 121 6.74 -9.42 7.17
N LEU A 122 7.13 -8.19 7.52
CA LEU A 122 6.49 -6.98 7.04
C LEU A 122 6.68 -6.82 5.53
N GLN A 123 7.87 -7.10 5.01
CA GLN A 123 8.13 -7.09 3.57
C GLN A 123 7.23 -8.09 2.84
N ARG A 124 7.15 -9.34 3.32
CA ARG A 124 6.27 -10.35 2.72
C ARG A 124 4.80 -9.91 2.71
N LYS A 125 4.36 -9.19 3.74
CA LYS A 125 3.00 -8.62 3.77
C LYS A 125 2.83 -7.53 2.73
N ILE A 126 3.81 -6.62 2.58
CA ILE A 126 3.82 -5.58 1.55
C ILE A 126 3.76 -6.21 0.16
N ASP A 127 4.60 -7.22 -0.12
CA ASP A 127 4.61 -7.91 -1.42
C ASP A 127 3.25 -8.57 -1.71
N LYS A 128 2.62 -9.16 -0.69
CA LYS A 128 1.28 -9.75 -0.83
C LYS A 128 0.21 -8.67 -1.10
N ASP A 129 0.25 -7.55 -0.40
CA ASP A 129 -0.70 -6.46 -0.63
C ASP A 129 -0.48 -5.82 -2.01
N GLU A 130 0.77 -5.76 -2.49
CA GLU A 130 1.13 -5.26 -3.82
C GLU A 130 0.53 -6.16 -4.91
N LEU A 131 0.65 -7.47 -4.75
CA LEU A 131 0.02 -8.45 -5.64
C LEU A 131 -1.51 -8.31 -5.64
N LEU A 132 -2.15 -8.21 -4.47
CA LEU A 132 -3.61 -8.03 -4.38
C LEU A 132 -4.07 -6.71 -5.03
N ARG A 133 -3.27 -5.65 -4.88
CA ARG A 133 -3.55 -4.36 -5.53
C ARG A 133 -3.44 -4.47 -7.05
N GLU A 134 -2.43 -5.17 -7.57
CA GLU A 134 -2.28 -5.42 -9.00
C GLU A 134 -3.41 -6.29 -9.55
N GLU A 135 -3.84 -7.32 -8.80
CA GLU A 135 -4.98 -8.16 -9.17
C GLU A 135 -6.27 -7.34 -9.25
N ALA A 136 -6.55 -6.52 -8.22
CA ALA A 136 -7.72 -5.63 -8.22
C ALA A 136 -7.67 -4.61 -9.36
N MET A 137 -6.49 -4.07 -9.67
CA MET A 137 -6.30 -3.16 -10.81
C MET A 137 -6.57 -3.88 -12.14
N ASN A 138 -6.08 -5.11 -12.28
CA ASN A 138 -6.28 -5.88 -13.51
C ASN A 138 -7.77 -6.24 -13.72
N GLU A 139 -8.49 -6.60 -12.66
CA GLU A 139 -9.94 -6.78 -12.72
C GLU A 139 -10.67 -5.48 -13.08
N MET A 140 -10.27 -4.33 -12.52
CA MET A 140 -10.83 -3.03 -12.90
C MET A 140 -10.61 -2.75 -14.39
N ILE A 141 -9.47 -3.16 -14.95
CA ILE A 141 -9.14 -2.93 -16.36
C ILE A 141 -10.00 -3.79 -17.28
N ILE A 142 -10.25 -5.04 -16.91
CA ILE A 142 -11.20 -5.91 -17.63
C ILE A 142 -12.60 -5.28 -17.60
N LEU A 143 -13.05 -4.81 -16.44
CA LEU A 143 -14.36 -4.15 -16.31
C LEU A 143 -14.42 -2.82 -17.09
N ALA A 144 -13.31 -2.07 -17.12
CA ALA A 144 -13.18 -0.83 -17.86
C ALA A 144 -13.18 -1.05 -19.37
N GLU A 145 -12.61 -2.16 -19.87
CA GLU A 145 -12.64 -2.54 -21.28
C GLU A 145 -14.08 -2.77 -21.77
N ASP A 146 -14.92 -3.39 -20.95
CA ASP A 146 -16.31 -3.66 -21.29
C ASP A 146 -17.27 -2.46 -21.09
N SER A 147 -16.84 -1.40 -20.40
CA SER A 147 -17.71 -0.28 -20.03
C SER A 147 -17.09 1.10 -20.26
N LEU A 148 -16.02 1.42 -19.54
CA LEU A 148 -15.38 2.73 -19.50
C LEU A 148 -14.71 3.12 -20.82
N TYR A 149 -13.85 2.27 -21.39
CA TYR A 149 -13.07 2.61 -22.58
C TYR A 149 -13.94 2.87 -23.82
N PRO A 150 -14.97 2.06 -24.14
CA PRO A 150 -15.88 2.37 -25.25
C PRO A 150 -16.55 3.74 -25.12
N ASP A 151 -16.97 4.12 -23.91
CA ASP A 151 -17.61 5.41 -23.67
C ASP A 151 -16.59 6.57 -23.76
N VAL A 152 -15.35 6.37 -23.29
CA VAL A 152 -14.25 7.35 -23.44
C VAL A 152 -13.87 7.55 -24.90
N HIS A 153 -13.73 6.47 -25.69
CA HIS A 153 -13.43 6.57 -27.12
C HIS A 153 -14.56 7.24 -27.90
N ALA A 154 -15.82 6.97 -27.56
CA ALA A 154 -16.98 7.56 -28.24
C ALA A 154 -17.11 9.07 -28.03
N HIS A 155 -16.67 9.58 -26.87
CA HIS A 155 -16.79 11.00 -26.53
C HIS A 155 -15.46 11.76 -26.64
N ALA A 156 -14.36 11.10 -27.02
CA ALA A 156 -13.07 11.75 -27.22
C ALA A 156 -13.14 12.81 -28.35
N PRO A 157 -12.43 13.96 -28.22
CA PRO A 157 -11.47 14.29 -27.17
C PRO A 157 -12.11 14.79 -25.87
N LEU A 158 -11.66 14.25 -24.73
CA LEU A 158 -12.11 14.62 -23.39
C LEU A 158 -10.93 14.90 -22.47
N SER A 159 -11.08 15.90 -21.60
CA SER A 159 -10.17 16.12 -20.48
C SER A 159 -10.45 15.14 -19.34
N LEU A 160 -9.45 14.88 -18.49
CA LEU A 160 -9.61 14.08 -17.27
C LEU A 160 -10.73 14.63 -16.37
N ARG A 161 -10.84 15.97 -16.30
CA ARG A 161 -11.88 16.66 -15.52
C ARG A 161 -13.27 16.44 -16.08
N GLU A 162 -13.45 16.54 -17.40
CA GLU A 162 -14.74 16.29 -18.04
C GLU A 162 -15.17 14.83 -17.87
N MET A 163 -14.25 13.87 -17.92
CA MET A 163 -14.56 12.47 -17.58
C MET A 163 -14.97 12.30 -16.12
N TYR A 164 -14.25 12.94 -15.20
CA TYR A 164 -14.61 12.92 -13.79
C TYR A 164 -16.01 13.50 -13.53
N GLU A 165 -16.38 14.59 -14.23
CA GLU A 165 -17.72 15.17 -14.16
C GLU A 165 -18.79 14.30 -14.85
N TYR A 166 -18.45 13.65 -15.97
CA TYR A 166 -19.33 12.72 -16.70
C TYR A 166 -19.73 11.51 -15.83
N PHE A 167 -18.81 11.00 -15.02
CA PHE A 167 -19.06 9.90 -14.08
C PHE A 167 -19.58 10.37 -12.71
N ASP A 168 -20.18 11.57 -12.63
CA ASP A 168 -20.78 12.12 -11.40
C ASP A 168 -19.81 12.10 -10.21
N LYS A 169 -18.51 12.33 -10.46
CA LYS A 169 -17.46 12.37 -9.45
C LYS A 169 -17.38 11.10 -8.58
N SER A 170 -17.86 9.98 -9.12
CA SER A 170 -18.02 8.75 -8.36
C SER A 170 -16.75 7.89 -8.27
N PHE A 171 -15.71 8.23 -9.03
CA PHE A 171 -14.39 7.59 -9.08
C PHE A 171 -13.30 8.57 -8.68
N HIS A 172 -12.22 8.11 -8.04
CA HIS A 172 -11.03 8.92 -7.78
C HIS A 172 -10.34 9.35 -9.09
N LEU A 173 -9.75 10.55 -9.14
CA LEU A 173 -9.07 11.05 -10.34
C LEU A 173 -7.83 10.21 -10.64
N ALA A 174 -7.11 9.78 -9.61
CA ALA A 174 -5.95 8.92 -9.74
C ALA A 174 -6.29 7.51 -10.25
N SER A 175 -7.45 6.95 -9.91
CA SER A 175 -7.88 5.64 -10.44
C SER A 175 -8.24 5.74 -11.92
N LEU A 176 -9.01 6.76 -12.32
CA LEU A 176 -9.32 7.06 -13.73
C LEU A 176 -8.05 7.32 -14.54
N HIS A 177 -7.13 8.14 -14.04
CA HIS A 177 -5.87 8.43 -14.70
C HIS A 177 -5.03 7.15 -14.91
N CYS A 178 -4.96 6.26 -13.92
CA CYS A 178 -4.24 4.99 -14.05
C CYS A 178 -4.88 4.05 -15.10
N LEU A 179 -6.20 3.96 -15.15
CA LEU A 179 -6.91 3.17 -16.17
C LEU A 179 -6.61 3.71 -17.58
N LEU A 180 -6.74 5.02 -17.77
CA LEU A 180 -6.49 5.69 -19.04
C LEU A 180 -5.02 5.64 -19.47
N LYS A 181 -4.08 5.70 -18.52
CA LYS A 181 -2.64 5.55 -18.80
C LYS A 181 -2.34 4.21 -19.47
N ARG A 182 -3.02 3.13 -19.08
CA ARG A 182 -2.84 1.81 -19.73
C ARG A 182 -3.33 1.79 -21.17
N GLU A 183 -4.40 2.51 -21.49
CA GLU A 183 -4.87 2.71 -22.87
C GLU A 183 -3.92 3.60 -23.69
N VAL A 184 -3.28 4.57 -23.05
CA VAL A 184 -2.20 5.38 -23.65
C VAL A 184 -0.97 4.53 -23.94
N ASP A 185 -0.55 3.69 -22.99
CA ASP A 185 0.57 2.75 -23.16
C ASP A 185 0.28 1.69 -24.24
N ALA A 186 -0.98 1.27 -24.37
CA ALA A 186 -1.44 0.39 -25.45
C ALA A 186 -1.55 1.11 -26.82
N GLY A 187 -1.35 2.43 -26.87
CA GLY A 187 -1.39 3.25 -28.08
C GLY A 187 -2.81 3.49 -28.63
N ARG A 188 -3.85 3.20 -27.86
CA ARG A 188 -5.27 3.44 -28.24
C ARG A 188 -5.77 4.83 -27.87
N LEU A 189 -5.13 5.45 -26.87
CA LEU A 189 -5.33 6.86 -26.51
C LEU A 189 -4.02 7.64 -26.66
N ILE A 190 -4.11 8.91 -27.05
CA ILE A 190 -2.99 9.84 -27.04
C ILE A 190 -3.26 10.90 -25.98
N LEU A 191 -2.35 11.03 -25.01
CA LEU A 191 -2.34 12.11 -24.03
C LEU A 191 -1.58 13.31 -24.61
N THR A 192 -2.26 14.45 -24.73
CA THR A 192 -1.71 15.62 -25.45
C THR A 192 -0.68 16.41 -24.63
N GLN A 193 -0.68 16.32 -23.28
CA GLN A 193 0.24 17.09 -22.43
C GLN A 193 0.62 16.38 -21.11
N LYS A 194 1.84 16.72 -20.63
CA LYS A 194 2.63 16.22 -19.48
C LYS A 194 2.12 14.99 -18.71
N HIS A 195 2.95 13.95 -18.69
CA HIS A 195 2.87 12.85 -17.71
C HIS A 195 3.04 13.41 -16.29
N ILE A 196 2.01 13.26 -15.46
CA ILE A 196 2.12 13.40 -14.01
C ILE A 196 2.26 11.98 -13.46
N GLU A 197 3.33 11.70 -12.72
CA GLU A 197 3.55 10.41 -12.06
C GLU A 197 2.68 10.30 -10.79
N ALA A 198 1.36 10.37 -10.97
CA ALA A 198 0.38 10.26 -9.88
C ALA A 198 0.38 8.88 -9.19
N GLU A 199 1.12 7.91 -9.74
CA GLU A 199 1.30 6.56 -9.20
C GLU A 199 2.22 6.55 -7.97
N ILE A 200 3.14 7.51 -7.86
CA ILE A 200 4.17 7.59 -6.82
C ILE A 200 3.67 8.38 -5.60
N LEU A 201 2.70 9.26 -5.78
CA LEU A 201 2.16 10.10 -4.71
C LEU A 201 1.21 9.33 -3.77
N PRO A 202 1.13 9.75 -2.49
CA PRO A 202 0.06 9.32 -1.61
C PRO A 202 -1.30 9.59 -2.25
N PRO A 203 -2.31 8.75 -2.04
CA PRO A 203 -3.53 8.79 -2.85
C PRO A 203 -4.27 10.13 -2.71
N ASP A 204 -4.30 10.72 -1.51
CA ASP A 204 -4.94 12.01 -1.28
C ASP A 204 -4.20 13.17 -1.98
N LEU A 205 -2.87 13.16 -1.94
CA LEU A 205 -2.02 14.13 -2.67
C LEU A 205 -2.09 13.92 -4.19
N ALA A 206 -2.21 12.67 -4.63
CA ALA A 206 -2.33 12.33 -6.05
C ALA A 206 -3.64 12.86 -6.64
N ASP A 207 -4.76 12.76 -5.92
CA ASP A 207 -6.04 13.32 -6.35
C ASP A 207 -6.02 14.86 -6.36
N ASP A 208 -5.41 15.50 -5.36
CA ASP A 208 -5.28 16.96 -5.29
C ASP A 208 -4.42 17.52 -6.45
N GLU A 209 -3.24 16.93 -6.70
CA GLU A 209 -2.37 17.33 -7.81
C GLU A 209 -3.00 17.04 -9.17
N LEU A 210 -3.65 15.89 -9.33
CA LEU A 210 -4.36 15.57 -10.57
C LEU A 210 -5.51 16.53 -10.81
N ASN A 211 -6.25 16.94 -9.77
CA ASN A 211 -7.36 17.88 -9.92
C ASN A 211 -6.89 19.26 -10.42
N GLU A 212 -5.72 19.73 -9.98
CA GLU A 212 -5.12 20.98 -10.45
C GLU A 212 -4.80 20.94 -11.96
N HIS A 213 -4.39 19.77 -12.46
CA HIS A 213 -3.98 19.58 -13.87
C HIS A 213 -5.01 18.84 -14.74
N ALA A 214 -6.15 18.40 -14.18
CA ALA A 214 -7.10 17.51 -14.85
C ALA A 214 -7.75 18.14 -16.10
N SER A 215 -7.88 19.46 -16.15
CA SER A 215 -8.39 20.19 -17.32
C SER A 215 -7.38 20.27 -18.48
N GLU A 216 -6.09 20.11 -18.20
CA GLU A 216 -5.01 20.17 -19.19
C GLU A 216 -4.71 18.77 -19.78
N MET A 217 -5.09 17.70 -19.07
CA MET A 217 -4.91 16.32 -19.49
C MET A 217 -5.99 15.89 -20.49
N ILE A 218 -5.77 16.18 -21.77
CA ILE A 218 -6.69 15.84 -22.87
C ILE A 218 -6.32 14.49 -23.49
N TYR A 219 -7.27 13.56 -23.46
CA TYR A 219 -7.19 12.24 -24.07
C TYR A 219 -7.89 12.24 -25.44
N LYS A 220 -7.16 11.81 -26.46
CA LYS A 220 -7.67 11.67 -27.83
C LYS A 220 -7.71 10.19 -28.22
N SER A 221 -8.81 9.77 -28.82
CA SER A 221 -8.93 8.42 -29.40
C SER A 221 -8.11 8.32 -30.68
N THR A 222 -7.42 7.20 -30.87
CA THR A 222 -6.77 6.83 -32.15
C THR A 222 -7.55 5.77 -32.93
N LEU A 223 -8.66 5.30 -32.35
CA LEU A 223 -9.61 4.37 -32.97
C LEU A 223 -10.70 5.12 -33.74
#